data_AF-A0A1Q3Y859-F1
#
_entry.id   AF-A0A1Q3Y859-F1
#
_cell.length_a   1.000
_cell.length_b   1.000
_cell.length_c   1.000
_cell.angle_alpha   90.00
_cell.angle_beta   90.00
_cell.angle_gamma   90.00
#
_symmetry.space_group_name_H-M   'P 1'
#
loop_
_entity.id
_entity.type
_entity.pdbx_description
1 polymer ?
#
loop_
_entity_poly.entity_id
_entity_poly.type
_entity_poly.pdbx_seq_one_letter_code
_entity_poly.pdbx_strand_id
1 'polypeptide(L)' 'MIASPGMAAQQARALAHDGPVSALDGGAIRVRADTICLHSDTPGALKIAQAVHAALNRG' A
#
# COMPACT_ATOMS: atom_id res chain seq x y z
N MET A 1 -3.10 11.29 -0.32
CA MET A 1 -3.79 10.11 0.27
C MET A 1 -4.18 9.17 -0.86
N ILE A 2 -3.88 7.88 -0.76
CA ILE A 2 -4.24 6.87 -1.77
C ILE A 2 -5.58 6.26 -1.36
N ALA A 3 -6.65 6.59 -2.08
CA ALA A 3 -8.01 6.13 -1.75
C ALA A 3 -8.47 4.93 -2.59
N SER A 4 -7.71 4.56 -3.63
CA SER A 4 -8.02 3.38 -4.46
C SER A 4 -7.48 2.11 -3.79
N PRO A 5 -8.32 1.08 -3.56
CA PRO A 5 -7.86 -0.20 -3.00
C PRO A 5 -6.74 -0.85 -3.82
N GLY A 6 -6.82 -0.79 -5.15
CA GLY A 6 -5.80 -1.36 -6.04
C GLY A 6 -4.45 -0.64 -5.94
N MET A 7 -4.48 0.70 -5.91
CA MET A 7 -3.25 1.48 -5.75
C MET A 7 -2.62 1.28 -4.38
N ALA A 8 -3.43 1.25 -3.32
CA ALA A 8 -2.94 1.00 -1.97
C ALA A 8 -2.31 -0.39 -1.85
N ALA A 9 -2.94 -1.41 -2.43
CA ALA A 9 -2.42 -2.77 -2.48
C ALA A 9 -1.10 -2.87 -3.25
N GLN A 10 -1.01 -2.21 -4.41
CA GLN A 10 0.23 -2.16 -5.21
C GLN A 10 1.37 -1.50 -4.43
N GLN A 11 1.11 -0.36 -3.80
CA GLN A 11 2.12 0.35 -3.02
C GLN A 11 2.53 -0.46 -1.78
N ALA A 12 1.57 -1.05 -1.05
CA ALA A 12 1.87 -1.88 0.11
C ALA A 12 2.74 -3.09 -0.26
N ARG A 13 2.44 -3.74 -1.39
CA ARG A 13 3.27 -4.84 -1.92
C ARG A 13 4.68 -4.38 -2.29
N ALA A 14 4.82 -3.21 -2.91
CA ALA A 14 6.13 -2.66 -3.21
C ALA A 14 6.93 -2.41 -1.92
N LEU A 15 6.33 -1.74 -0.93
CA LEU A 15 6.97 -1.46 0.35
C LEU A 15 7.38 -2.74 1.11
N ALA A 16 6.50 -3.74 1.16
CA ALA A 16 6.76 -4.99 1.87
C ALA A 16 7.86 -5.87 1.22
N HIS A 17 8.24 -5.59 -0.02
CA HIS A 17 9.24 -6.35 -0.77
C HIS A 17 10.42 -5.46 -1.23
N ASP A 18 10.69 -4.36 -0.51
CA ASP A 18 11.78 -3.41 -0.80
C ASP A 18 11.78 -2.87 -2.26
N GLY A 19 10.59 -2.81 -2.86
CA GLY A 19 10.34 -2.29 -4.20
C GLY A 19 10.22 -0.76 -4.23
N PRO A 20 10.40 -0.15 -5.40
CA PRO A 20 10.22 1.29 -5.56
C PRO A 20 8.74 1.70 -5.47
N VAL A 21 8.49 2.87 -4.90
CA VAL A 21 7.18 3.54 -4.88
C VAL A 21 7.26 4.90 -5.57
N SER A 22 6.17 5.33 -6.20
CA SER A 22 6.10 6.64 -6.86
C SER A 22 6.08 7.77 -5.84
N ALA A 23 7.00 8.71 -6.00
CA ALA A 23 6.97 10.00 -5.31
C ALA A 23 6.05 10.98 -6.06
N LEU A 24 5.59 12.02 -5.34
CA LEU A 24 4.65 13.01 -5.87
C LEU A 24 5.25 13.88 -6.99
N ASP A 25 6.57 14.02 -7.01
CA ASP A 25 7.33 14.74 -8.04
C ASP A 25 7.57 13.90 -9.31
N GLY A 26 7.00 12.70 -9.38
CA GLY A 26 7.17 11.77 -10.49
C GLY A 26 8.41 10.88 -10.37
N GLY A 27 9.21 11.05 -9.31
CA GLY A 27 10.34 10.17 -9.01
C GLY A 27 9.92 8.81 -8.48
N ALA A 28 10.89 7.91 -8.32
CA ALA A 28 10.72 6.63 -7.66
C ALA A 28 11.68 6.56 -6.46
N ILE A 29 11.14 6.23 -5.29
CA ILE A 29 11.92 6.10 -4.05
C ILE A 29 11.82 4.68 -3.50
N ARG A 30 12.86 4.25 -2.78
CA ARG A 30 12.81 3.01 -1.99
C ARG A 30 12.71 3.37 -0.53
N VAL A 31 11.81 2.69 0.17
CA VAL A 31 11.58 2.90 1.60
C VAL A 31 11.65 1.54 2.25
N ARG A 32 12.54 1.39 3.25
CA ARG A 32 12.54 0.21 4.11
C ARG A 32 11.41 0.37 5.13
N ALA A 33 10.43 -0.52 5.07
CA ALA A 33 9.28 -0.51 5.96
C ALA A 33 9.15 -1.86 6.66
N ASP A 34 9.36 -1.88 7.97
CA ASP A 34 9.17 -3.11 8.77
C ASP A 34 7.68 -3.36 9.07
N THR A 35 6.83 -2.33 8.96
CA THR A 35 5.38 -2.43 9.18
C THR A 35 4.61 -1.57 8.16
N ILE A 36 3.38 -1.99 7.83
CA ILE A 36 2.43 -1.22 7.01
C ILE A 36 1.28 -0.78 7.91
N CYS A 37 1.11 0.54 8.07
CA CYS A 37 -0.02 1.10 8.79
C CYS A 37 -1.29 1.12 7.92
N LEU A 38 -2.44 0.85 8.53
CA LEU A 38 -3.75 0.87 7.88
C LEU A 38 -4.73 1.67 8.76
N HIS A 39 -5.53 2.52 8.12
CA HIS A 39 -6.51 3.37 8.80
C HIS A 39 -7.94 2.93 8.49
N SER A 40 -8.83 2.94 9.49
CA SER A 40 -10.23 2.52 9.41
C SER A 40 -11.23 3.68 9.29
N ASP A 41 -10.74 4.91 9.33
CA ASP A 41 -11.51 6.16 9.48
C ASP A 41 -11.94 6.79 8.13
N THR A 42 -11.50 6.24 7.00
CA THR A 42 -11.78 6.77 5.67
C THR A 42 -12.87 5.94 4.97
N PRO A 43 -13.82 6.56 4.24
CA PRO A 43 -14.75 5.81 3.39
C PRO A 43 -14.02 4.83 2.46
N GLY A 44 -14.41 3.56 2.49
CA GLY A 44 -13.73 2.51 1.72
C GLY A 44 -12.51 1.88 2.39
N ALA A 45 -12.17 2.25 3.62
CA ALA A 45 -11.05 1.67 4.38
C ALA A 45 -11.07 0.14 4.43
N LEU A 46 -12.23 -0.49 4.64
CA LEU A 46 -12.34 -1.95 4.65
C LEU A 46 -11.95 -2.58 3.30
N LYS A 47 -12.33 -1.96 2.18
CA LYS A 47 -11.95 -2.46 0.85
C LYS A 47 -10.44 -2.32 0.61
N ILE A 48 -9.85 -1.23 1.08
CA ILE A 48 -8.39 -1.03 1.05
C ILE A 48 -7.71 -2.11 1.90
N ALA A 49 -8.19 -2.35 3.12
CA ALA A 49 -7.68 -3.38 4.03
C ALA A 49 -7.65 -4.76 3.35
N GLN A 50 -8.78 -5.15 2.75
CA GLN A 50 -8.92 -6.42 2.04
C GLN A 50 -7.97 -6.53 0.85
N ALA A 51 -7.85 -5.48 0.04
CA ALA A 51 -6.97 -5.48 -1.11
C ALA A 51 -5.48 -5.57 -0.71
N VAL A 52 -5.08 -4.83 0.32
CA VAL A 52 -3.72 -4.88 0.88
C VAL A 52 -3.44 -6.28 1.46
N HIS A 53 -4.37 -6.82 2.25
CA HIS A 53 -4.23 -8.17 2.80
C HIS A 53 -4.07 -9.23 1.72
N ALA A 54 -4.91 -9.21 0.68
CA ALA A 54 -4.83 -10.15 -0.45
C ALA A 54 -3.53 -10.02 -1.26
N ALA A 55 -2.96 -8.82 -1.33
CA ALA A 55 -1.70 -8.59 -2.03
C ALA A 55 -0.47 -9.08 -1.26
N LEU A 56 -0.53 -9.10 0.07
CA LEU A 56 0.59 -9.47 0.95
C LEU A 56 0.52 -10.92 1.42
N ASN A 57 -0.69 -11.44 1.66
CA ASN A 57 -0.91 -12.77 2.20
C ASN A 57 -1.59 -13.64 1.14
N ARG A 58 -0.80 -14.35 0.34
CA ARG A 58 -1.29 -15.48 -0.46
C ARG A 58 -1.17 -16.75 0.38
N GLY A 59 -2.19 -16.99 1.19
CA GLY A 59 -2.45 -18.23 1.92
C GLY A 59 -3.87 -18.66 1.68
#